data_AF-A0A6G9D3I1-F1
#
_entry.id   AF-A0A6G9D3I1-F1
#
_cell.length_a   1.000
_cell.length_b   1.000
_cell.length_c   1.000
_cell.angle_alpha   90.00
_cell.angle_beta   90.00
_cell.angle_gamma   90.00
#
_symmetry.space_group_name_H-M   'P 1'
#
loop_
_entity.id
_entity.type
_entity.pdbx_description
1 polymer ?
#
loop_
_entity_poly.entity_id
_entity_poly.type
_entity_poly.pdbx_seq_one_letter_code
_entity_poly.pdbx_strand_id
1 'polypeptide(L)'
;MRVLSVDRAITADSELDACLKSGRPKRHHGGIALRLALSVGAGWLLFLSFPPRTLWFLAPVAIALLTVVLQGRSLRAGFGFGYAAGLGFFVPLLPWVGAYVGATPWLALAAIEALAFGVFGVLAVAVGHAPLSPVWIAGAWVTAEALRSRVPFGGFPWGRLAFGQADGPLLPLASIAGAPGLSFVTALIGTLIAWSLAGPLNVRWQALAKGGACIVLIFVSALVTGSPGAAPDEVVTATVVQGNVPRLGLDFNAQRRAVLDNHVARTEQLAADVAAGRVARPRLVIWPENASDIDPLVNRDAAERLDRAARSIGAPILVGTVLVGEAGTSINSVMVWDPTDGPGQQHIKRQLVPFGEYLPLRSIVRAVSSYADSAGNFVAGNGNGVVDLNGVQVAVATCYEVAFDDLVTESVQAGATVIAVPTNNATFGRTEMTFQQLAMSRVRAVEHGRTVLIAATSGVSAIITPTGEVRQQSEIFTAQALTDEIALRSDLTPATRLGAVPEIALAVIVLSLAAASLRGRVPLLSRQKNETMNYYD
;
A
#
# COMPACT_ATOMS: atom_id res chain seq x y z
N MET A 1 -0.86 -82.33 -9.96
CA MET A 1 -2.22 -81.81 -10.21
C MET A 1 -2.88 -81.58 -8.85
N ARG A 2 -2.83 -80.34 -8.32
CA ARG A 2 -3.63 -79.87 -7.18
C ARG A 2 -3.62 -78.34 -7.20
N VAL A 3 -4.83 -77.80 -7.23
CA VAL A 3 -5.21 -76.39 -7.27
C VAL A 3 -4.93 -75.75 -5.91
N LEU A 4 -4.37 -74.53 -5.89
CA LEU A 4 -4.33 -73.69 -4.70
C LEU A 4 -5.19 -72.44 -4.92
N SER A 5 -5.94 -72.11 -3.87
CA SER A 5 -7.22 -71.43 -3.88
C SER A 5 -7.16 -69.91 -3.87
N VAL A 6 -8.26 -69.37 -4.37
CA VAL A 6 -8.74 -67.99 -4.28
C VAL A 6 -9.10 -67.68 -2.83
N ASP A 7 -8.20 -67.07 -2.06
CA ASP A 7 -8.52 -66.63 -0.67
C ASP A 7 -7.84 -65.31 -0.23
N ARG A 8 -7.39 -64.48 -1.18
CA ARG A 8 -6.79 -63.15 -0.87
C ARG A 8 -7.60 -61.95 -1.36
N ALA A 9 -8.81 -62.15 -1.87
CA ALA A 9 -9.67 -61.06 -2.35
C ALA A 9 -10.77 -60.64 -1.36
N ILE A 10 -11.01 -61.38 -0.27
CA ILE A 10 -12.20 -61.20 0.59
C ILE A 10 -11.94 -60.26 1.79
N THR A 11 -10.69 -59.91 2.11
CA THR A 11 -10.38 -59.04 3.26
C THR A 11 -10.31 -57.56 2.94
N ALA A 12 -10.21 -57.16 1.67
CA ALA A 12 -10.19 -55.73 1.29
C ALA A 12 -11.61 -55.12 1.23
N ASP A 13 -12.62 -55.90 0.89
CA ASP A 13 -14.02 -55.43 0.83
C ASP A 13 -14.62 -55.25 2.23
N SER A 14 -14.23 -56.05 3.22
CA SER A 14 -14.81 -55.97 4.57
C SER A 14 -14.37 -54.71 5.35
N GLU A 15 -13.16 -54.19 5.09
CA GLU A 15 -12.69 -52.93 5.67
C GLU A 15 -13.32 -51.71 4.98
N LEU A 16 -13.60 -51.79 3.67
CA LEU A 16 -14.29 -50.75 2.93
C LEU A 16 -15.78 -50.64 3.35
N ASP A 17 -16.42 -51.79 3.57
CA ASP A 17 -17.81 -51.88 4.02
C ASP A 17 -18.00 -51.42 5.48
N ALA A 18 -16.99 -51.65 6.35
CA ALA A 18 -16.96 -51.11 7.71
C ALA A 18 -16.75 -49.58 7.73
N CYS A 19 -16.02 -49.03 6.77
CA CYS A 19 -15.81 -47.58 6.64
C CYS A 19 -17.11 -46.86 6.24
N LEU A 20 -17.88 -47.44 5.32
CA LEU A 20 -19.18 -46.91 4.87
C LEU A 20 -20.27 -47.01 5.95
N LYS A 21 -20.20 -48.00 6.85
CA LYS A 21 -21.18 -48.20 7.94
C LYS A 21 -20.95 -47.32 9.19
N SER A 22 -19.79 -46.68 9.33
CA SER A 22 -19.43 -46.01 10.59
C SER A 22 -19.93 -44.58 10.77
N GLY A 23 -20.52 -43.94 9.76
CA GLY A 23 -21.32 -42.70 9.89
C GLY A 23 -20.66 -41.48 10.58
N ARG A 24 -19.36 -41.54 10.89
CA ARG A 24 -18.61 -40.49 11.59
C ARG A 24 -17.42 -40.07 10.72
N PRO A 25 -17.36 -38.83 10.22
CA PRO A 25 -16.20 -38.38 9.47
C PRO A 25 -15.00 -38.37 10.41
N LYS A 26 -14.03 -39.26 10.20
CA LYS A 26 -12.71 -39.15 10.81
C LYS A 26 -12.14 -37.79 10.41
N ARG A 27 -12.06 -36.85 11.36
CA ARG A 27 -11.40 -35.56 11.15
C ARG A 27 -9.92 -35.85 10.88
N HIS A 28 -9.51 -35.82 9.61
CA HIS A 28 -8.11 -35.93 9.21
C HIS A 28 -7.35 -34.67 9.67
N HIS A 29 -6.81 -34.70 10.89
CA HIS A 29 -6.00 -33.62 11.47
C HIS A 29 -4.82 -33.22 10.58
N GLY A 30 -4.21 -34.18 9.86
CA GLY A 30 -3.13 -33.91 8.90
C GLY A 30 -3.50 -32.99 7.74
N GLY A 31 -4.77 -32.99 7.32
CA GLY A 31 -5.26 -32.10 6.26
C GLY A 31 -5.43 -30.66 6.71
N ILE A 32 -5.61 -30.40 8.00
CA ILE A 32 -5.72 -29.04 8.56
C ILE A 32 -4.33 -28.46 8.75
N ALA A 33 -3.40 -29.23 9.33
CA ALA A 33 -2.01 -28.79 9.53
C ALA A 33 -1.33 -28.40 8.21
N LEU A 34 -1.47 -29.23 7.17
CA LEU A 34 -0.93 -28.91 5.84
C LEU A 34 -1.53 -27.61 5.28
N ARG A 35 -2.84 -27.41 5.39
CA ARG A 35 -3.49 -26.18 4.90
C ARG A 35 -3.06 -24.93 5.67
N LEU A 36 -2.87 -25.04 6.99
CA LEU A 36 -2.31 -23.96 7.79
C LEU A 36 -0.89 -23.62 7.33
N ALA A 37 -0.03 -24.64 7.14
CA ALA A 37 1.33 -24.44 6.64
C ALA A 37 1.34 -23.78 5.24
N LEU A 38 0.47 -24.23 4.33
CA LEU A 38 0.33 -23.62 3.01
C LEU A 38 -0.23 -22.19 3.07
N SER A 39 -1.11 -21.88 4.02
CA SER A 39 -1.64 -20.53 4.22
C SER A 39 -0.55 -19.58 4.69
N VAL A 40 0.20 -19.98 5.72
CA VAL A 40 1.36 -19.21 6.21
C VAL A 40 2.41 -19.07 5.12
N GLY A 41 2.66 -20.14 4.36
CA GLY A 41 3.56 -20.13 3.21
C GLY A 41 3.12 -19.14 2.12
N ALA A 42 1.83 -19.06 1.80
CA ALA A 42 1.30 -18.06 0.89
C ALA A 42 1.54 -16.63 1.42
N GLY A 43 1.32 -16.39 2.72
CA GLY A 43 1.66 -15.11 3.36
C GLY A 43 3.14 -14.74 3.23
N TRP A 44 4.03 -15.71 3.44
CA TRP A 44 5.47 -15.52 3.27
C TRP A 44 5.87 -15.24 1.82
N LEU A 45 5.26 -15.93 0.85
CA LEU A 45 5.47 -15.66 -0.58
C LEU A 45 5.02 -14.24 -0.96
N LEU A 46 3.91 -13.76 -0.40
CA LEU A 46 3.52 -12.36 -0.54
C LEU A 46 4.58 -11.44 0.05
N PHE A 47 5.08 -11.70 1.25
CA PHE A 47 6.13 -10.86 1.85
C PHE A 47 7.38 -10.79 0.96
N LEU A 48 7.81 -11.93 0.41
CA LEU A 48 8.96 -11.98 -0.49
C LEU A 48 8.75 -11.21 -1.79
N SER A 49 7.49 -10.98 -2.21
CA SER A 49 7.16 -10.16 -3.37
C SER A 49 7.25 -8.65 -3.11
N PHE A 50 7.45 -8.21 -1.86
CA PHE A 50 7.52 -6.80 -1.51
C PHE A 50 8.95 -6.25 -1.45
N PRO A 51 9.13 -4.94 -1.73
CA PRO A 51 10.40 -4.25 -1.59
C PRO A 51 11.07 -4.49 -0.22
N PRO A 52 12.41 -4.50 -0.16
CA PRO A 52 13.38 -4.20 -1.24
C PRO A 52 13.60 -5.34 -2.24
N ARG A 53 12.84 -6.44 -2.14
CA ARG A 53 12.98 -7.60 -3.01
C ARG A 53 12.28 -7.32 -4.34
N THR A 54 12.84 -7.83 -5.44
CA THR A 54 12.31 -7.66 -6.80
C THR A 54 11.44 -8.84 -7.26
N LEU A 55 11.00 -9.70 -6.33
CA LEU A 55 10.32 -10.96 -6.62
C LEU A 55 8.79 -10.78 -6.80
N TRP A 56 8.38 -9.76 -7.55
CA TRP A 56 6.98 -9.39 -7.79
C TRP A 56 6.11 -10.56 -8.29
N PHE A 57 6.72 -11.50 -9.01
CA PHE A 57 6.06 -12.69 -9.58
C PHE A 57 5.60 -13.70 -8.53
N LEU A 58 6.07 -13.60 -7.28
CA LEU A 58 5.60 -14.46 -6.18
C LEU A 58 4.20 -14.08 -5.69
N ALA A 59 3.75 -12.84 -5.93
CA ALA A 59 2.42 -12.40 -5.50
C ALA A 59 1.28 -13.22 -6.16
N PRO A 60 1.22 -13.37 -7.50
CA PRO A 60 0.24 -14.25 -8.14
C PRO A 60 0.33 -15.70 -7.66
N VAL A 61 1.55 -16.23 -7.42
CA VAL A 61 1.74 -17.60 -6.92
C VAL A 61 1.15 -17.76 -5.52
N ALA A 62 1.35 -16.79 -4.65
CA ALA A 62 0.79 -16.78 -3.31
C ALA A 62 -0.75 -16.73 -3.32
N ILE A 63 -1.34 -15.89 -4.17
CA ILE A 63 -2.79 -15.82 -4.35
C ILE A 63 -3.33 -17.13 -4.91
N ALA A 64 -2.62 -17.77 -5.85
CA ALA A 64 -3.01 -19.07 -6.38
C ALA A 64 -3.03 -20.14 -5.27
N LEU A 65 -1.97 -20.21 -4.46
CA LEU A 65 -1.87 -21.14 -3.35
C LEU A 65 -3.00 -20.93 -2.34
N LEU A 66 -3.24 -19.68 -1.94
CA LEU A 66 -4.30 -19.35 -0.98
C LEU A 66 -5.69 -19.67 -1.55
N THR A 67 -5.93 -19.41 -2.83
CA THR A 67 -7.19 -19.77 -3.51
C THR A 67 -7.44 -21.28 -3.47
N VAL A 68 -6.41 -22.10 -3.73
CA VAL A 68 -6.52 -23.56 -3.63
C VAL A 68 -6.83 -24.01 -2.20
N VAL A 69 -6.20 -23.40 -1.19
CA VAL A 69 -6.46 -23.72 0.22
C VAL A 69 -7.92 -23.44 0.61
N LEU A 70 -8.49 -22.35 0.10
CA LEU A 70 -9.84 -21.88 0.43
C LEU A 70 -10.95 -22.63 -0.33
N GLN A 71 -10.63 -23.34 -1.40
CA GLN A 71 -11.62 -24.00 -2.25
C GLN A 71 -12.47 -25.05 -1.49
N GLY A 72 -13.79 -24.95 -1.63
CA GLY A 72 -14.75 -25.86 -1.00
C GLY A 72 -14.68 -25.89 0.53
N ARG A 73 -14.19 -24.82 1.17
CA ARG A 73 -14.15 -24.70 2.63
C ARG A 73 -15.41 -24.02 3.18
N SER A 74 -15.62 -24.11 4.50
CA SER A 74 -16.63 -23.32 5.19
C SER A 74 -16.14 -21.88 5.40
N LEU A 75 -17.05 -20.92 5.62
CA LEU A 75 -16.69 -19.52 5.85
C LEU A 75 -15.75 -19.36 7.06
N ARG A 76 -15.99 -20.11 8.14
CA ARG A 76 -15.13 -20.11 9.34
C ARG A 76 -13.72 -20.60 9.03
N ALA A 77 -13.60 -21.66 8.22
CA ALA A 77 -12.30 -22.13 7.76
C ALA A 77 -11.64 -21.12 6.81
N GLY A 78 -12.42 -20.47 5.94
CA GLY A 78 -11.95 -19.40 5.08
C GLY A 78 -11.33 -18.25 5.87
N PHE A 79 -12.02 -17.78 6.92
CA PHE A 79 -11.49 -16.79 7.85
C PHE A 79 -10.18 -17.25 8.50
N GLY A 80 -10.15 -18.46 9.06
CA GLY A 80 -8.97 -18.97 9.77
C GLY A 80 -7.73 -19.11 8.89
N PHE A 81 -7.89 -19.67 7.68
CA PHE A 81 -6.78 -19.82 6.73
C PHE A 81 -6.34 -18.46 6.16
N GLY A 82 -7.28 -17.58 5.83
CA GLY A 82 -6.99 -16.20 5.43
C GLY A 82 -6.19 -15.47 6.50
N TYR A 83 -6.65 -15.51 7.76
CA TYR A 83 -5.97 -14.88 8.90
C TYR A 83 -4.55 -15.43 9.10
N ALA A 84 -4.36 -16.76 9.00
CA ALA A 84 -3.03 -17.37 9.08
C ALA A 84 -2.09 -16.89 7.95
N ALA A 85 -2.61 -16.74 6.72
CA ALA A 85 -1.85 -16.14 5.63
C ALA A 85 -1.52 -14.67 5.89
N GLY A 86 -2.47 -13.90 6.43
CA GLY A 86 -2.26 -12.50 6.83
C GLY A 86 -1.14 -12.36 7.86
N LEU A 87 -1.09 -13.23 8.87
CA LEU A 87 0.01 -13.26 9.84
C LEU A 87 1.35 -13.61 9.17
N GLY A 88 1.36 -14.60 8.26
CA GLY A 88 2.55 -14.95 7.48
C GLY A 88 3.07 -13.81 6.60
N PHE A 89 2.21 -12.85 6.26
CA PHE A 89 2.55 -11.67 5.46
C PHE A 89 2.94 -10.46 6.30
N PHE A 90 2.06 -10.01 7.20
CA PHE A 90 2.23 -8.73 7.91
C PHE A 90 3.28 -8.78 9.03
N VAL A 91 3.48 -9.94 9.67
CA VAL A 91 4.53 -10.07 10.69
C VAL A 91 5.90 -9.75 10.08
N PRO A 92 6.37 -10.41 9.00
CA PRO A 92 7.67 -10.05 8.42
C PRO A 92 7.68 -8.71 7.65
N LEU A 93 6.53 -8.19 7.21
CA LEU A 93 6.45 -6.91 6.47
C LEU A 93 6.60 -5.66 7.36
N LEU A 94 6.04 -5.69 8.57
CA LEU A 94 5.91 -4.53 9.47
C LEU A 94 6.91 -4.41 10.66
N PRO A 95 8.04 -5.15 10.77
CA PRO A 95 8.93 -5.02 11.94
C PRO A 95 9.41 -3.60 12.22
N TRP A 96 9.48 -2.75 11.20
CA TRP A 96 9.87 -1.35 11.30
C TRP A 96 8.97 -0.52 12.22
N VAL A 97 7.71 -0.91 12.41
CA VAL A 97 6.78 -0.27 13.36
C VAL A 97 7.25 -0.45 14.80
N GLY A 98 7.90 -1.58 15.10
CA GLY A 98 8.40 -1.90 16.45
C GLY A 98 9.83 -1.45 16.71
N ALA A 99 10.52 -0.85 15.73
CA ALA A 99 11.97 -0.61 15.79
C ALA A 99 12.42 0.18 17.03
N TYR A 100 11.65 1.19 17.44
CA TYR A 100 11.96 2.04 18.61
C TYR A 100 10.93 1.97 19.74
N VAL A 101 9.79 1.28 19.53
CA VAL A 101 8.69 1.19 20.50
C VAL A 101 8.39 -0.24 20.96
N GLY A 102 9.19 -1.21 20.50
CA GLY A 102 9.13 -2.61 20.90
C GLY A 102 8.22 -3.49 20.04
N ALA A 103 8.24 -4.80 20.29
CA ALA A 103 7.53 -5.78 19.46
C ALA A 103 6.00 -5.75 19.63
N THR A 104 5.49 -5.25 20.76
CA THR A 104 4.05 -5.22 21.06
C THR A 104 3.22 -4.47 20.01
N PRO A 105 3.49 -3.18 19.69
CA PRO A 105 2.74 -2.47 18.66
C PRO A 105 2.88 -3.09 17.27
N TRP A 106 4.06 -3.63 16.92
CA TRP A 106 4.28 -4.34 15.66
C TRP A 106 3.40 -5.58 15.54
N LEU A 107 3.44 -6.48 16.52
CA LEU A 107 2.66 -7.72 16.48
C LEU A 107 1.16 -7.45 16.59
N ALA A 108 0.75 -6.44 17.37
CA ALA A 108 -0.64 -6.02 17.46
C ALA A 108 -1.15 -5.50 16.11
N LEU A 109 -0.41 -4.61 15.45
CA LEU A 109 -0.76 -4.12 14.13
C LEU A 109 -0.80 -5.26 13.12
N ALA A 110 0.23 -6.11 13.05
CA ALA A 110 0.25 -7.24 12.13
C ALA A 110 -0.96 -8.20 12.33
N ALA A 111 -1.36 -8.45 13.58
CA ALA A 111 -2.54 -9.25 13.89
C ALA A 111 -3.84 -8.56 13.46
N ILE A 112 -3.97 -7.25 13.66
CA ILE A 112 -5.14 -6.46 13.22
C ILE A 112 -5.22 -6.47 11.68
N GLU A 113 -4.13 -6.19 10.99
CA GLU A 113 -4.07 -6.18 9.53
C GLU A 113 -4.38 -7.57 8.93
N ALA A 114 -3.96 -8.65 9.60
CA ALA A 114 -4.29 -10.02 9.21
C ALA A 114 -5.80 -10.32 9.23
N LEU A 115 -6.61 -9.58 10.00
CA LEU A 115 -8.07 -9.72 9.98
C LEU A 115 -8.65 -9.46 8.59
N ALA A 116 -8.09 -8.53 7.83
CA ALA A 116 -8.53 -8.25 6.46
C ALA A 116 -8.29 -9.45 5.52
N PHE A 117 -7.20 -10.20 5.73
CA PHE A 117 -6.98 -11.45 4.99
C PHE A 117 -7.98 -12.53 5.42
N GLY A 118 -8.38 -12.55 6.69
CA GLY A 118 -9.51 -13.35 7.17
C GLY A 118 -10.82 -12.98 6.47
N VAL A 119 -11.12 -11.69 6.34
CA VAL A 119 -12.29 -11.17 5.60
C VAL A 119 -12.22 -11.57 4.13
N PHE A 120 -11.06 -11.42 3.47
CA PHE A 120 -10.83 -11.94 2.13
C PHE A 120 -11.16 -13.43 2.05
N GLY A 121 -10.67 -14.25 2.99
CA GLY A 121 -10.93 -15.69 3.04
C GLY A 121 -12.42 -16.03 3.13
N VAL A 122 -13.20 -15.24 3.88
CA VAL A 122 -14.67 -15.37 3.95
C VAL A 122 -15.30 -15.04 2.60
N LEU A 123 -14.95 -13.89 2.01
CA LEU A 123 -15.50 -13.43 0.74
C LEU A 123 -15.17 -14.40 -0.41
N ALA A 124 -13.91 -14.85 -0.50
CA ALA A 124 -13.44 -15.81 -1.48
C ALA A 124 -14.21 -17.14 -1.41
N VAL A 125 -14.48 -17.66 -0.21
CA VAL A 125 -15.30 -18.86 -0.02
C VAL A 125 -16.75 -18.63 -0.43
N ALA A 126 -17.32 -17.46 -0.13
CA ALA A 126 -18.70 -17.12 -0.46
C ALA A 126 -18.91 -17.04 -1.98
N VAL A 127 -18.03 -16.32 -2.70
CA VAL A 127 -18.13 -16.12 -4.14
C VAL A 127 -17.50 -17.26 -4.97
N GLY A 128 -16.80 -18.20 -4.33
CA GLY A 128 -16.07 -19.28 -5.00
C GLY A 128 -16.93 -20.24 -5.84
N HIS A 129 -18.25 -20.24 -5.64
CA HIS A 129 -19.21 -21.04 -6.41
C HIS A 129 -19.93 -20.24 -7.50
N ALA A 130 -19.71 -18.92 -7.58
CA ALA A 130 -20.33 -18.09 -8.60
C ALA A 130 -19.72 -18.39 -9.98
N PRO A 131 -20.49 -18.21 -11.07
CA PRO A 131 -19.93 -18.19 -12.42
C PRO A 131 -18.79 -17.16 -12.49
N LEU A 132 -17.70 -17.49 -13.19
CA LEU A 132 -16.50 -16.66 -13.25
C LEU A 132 -15.85 -16.41 -11.86
N SER A 133 -15.91 -17.38 -10.95
CA SER A 133 -15.33 -17.26 -9.60
C SER A 133 -13.90 -16.71 -9.53
N PRO A 134 -12.96 -16.94 -10.48
CA PRO A 134 -11.64 -16.30 -10.42
C PRO A 134 -11.70 -14.76 -10.39
N VAL A 135 -12.63 -14.16 -11.13
CA VAL A 135 -12.86 -12.70 -11.17
C VAL A 135 -13.37 -12.20 -9.83
N TRP A 136 -14.35 -12.90 -9.25
CA TRP A 136 -14.95 -12.49 -7.98
C TRP A 136 -14.04 -12.71 -6.79
N ILE A 137 -13.18 -13.73 -6.82
CA ILE A 137 -12.15 -13.94 -5.78
C ILE A 137 -11.09 -12.84 -5.87
N ALA A 138 -10.67 -12.44 -7.07
CA ALA A 138 -9.78 -11.28 -7.24
C ALA A 138 -10.46 -9.98 -6.77
N GLY A 139 -11.74 -9.80 -7.07
CA GLY A 139 -12.52 -8.67 -6.54
C GLY A 139 -12.68 -8.70 -5.02
N ALA A 140 -12.81 -9.88 -4.42
CA ALA A 140 -12.83 -10.05 -2.96
C ALA A 140 -11.52 -9.64 -2.31
N TRP A 141 -10.39 -9.86 -2.99
CA TRP A 141 -9.09 -9.37 -2.52
C TRP A 141 -9.07 -7.84 -2.46
N VAL A 142 -9.42 -7.18 -3.57
CA VAL A 142 -9.48 -5.71 -3.64
C VAL A 142 -10.48 -5.15 -2.65
N THR A 143 -11.63 -5.81 -2.45
CA THR A 143 -12.63 -5.40 -1.46
C THR A 143 -12.07 -5.41 -0.03
N ALA A 144 -11.28 -6.44 0.32
CA ALA A 144 -10.63 -6.53 1.62
C ALA A 144 -9.53 -5.46 1.79
N GLU A 145 -8.74 -5.20 0.74
CA GLU A 145 -7.78 -4.09 0.73
C GLU A 145 -8.47 -2.73 0.89
N ALA A 146 -9.56 -2.50 0.17
CA ALA A 146 -10.33 -1.26 0.19
C ALA A 146 -10.90 -0.96 1.58
N LEU A 147 -11.38 -2.00 2.28
CA LEU A 147 -11.89 -1.88 3.65
C LEU A 147 -10.78 -1.51 4.63
N ARG A 148 -9.67 -2.26 4.60
CA ARG A 148 -8.50 -2.07 5.48
C ARG A 148 -7.82 -0.72 5.27
N SER A 149 -7.83 -0.22 4.03
CA SER A 149 -7.25 1.08 3.66
C SER A 149 -8.07 2.27 4.14
N ARG A 150 -9.28 2.06 4.70
CA ARG A 150 -10.18 3.14 5.14
C ARG A 150 -10.62 3.05 6.60
N VAL A 151 -10.65 1.83 7.16
CA VAL A 151 -11.19 1.57 8.51
C VAL A 151 -10.31 0.56 9.25
N PRO A 152 -10.03 0.78 10.55
CA PRO A 152 -10.38 1.94 11.39
C PRO A 152 -9.37 3.10 11.28
N PHE A 153 -9.72 4.26 11.84
CA PHE A 153 -8.80 5.41 12.02
C PHE A 153 -8.21 6.01 10.73
N GLY A 154 -8.99 6.01 9.65
CA GLY A 154 -8.49 6.40 8.32
C GLY A 154 -7.84 5.24 7.56
N GLY A 155 -7.58 4.10 8.21
CA GLY A 155 -7.10 2.87 7.60
C GLY A 155 -5.58 2.77 7.48
N PHE A 156 -5.15 1.61 6.97
CA PHE A 156 -3.73 1.25 6.79
C PHE A 156 -3.53 0.59 5.43
N PRO A 157 -3.26 1.37 4.35
CA PRO A 157 -3.10 0.84 3.00
C PRO A 157 -1.77 0.11 2.77
N TRP A 158 -0.87 0.09 3.76
CA TRP A 158 0.44 -0.56 3.63
C TRP A 158 0.29 -2.05 3.28
N GLY A 159 1.12 -2.60 2.40
CA GLY A 159 1.04 -4.01 2.02
C GLY A 159 -0.06 -4.37 1.00
N ARG A 160 -0.68 -3.39 0.33
CA ARG A 160 -1.53 -3.67 -0.85
C ARG A 160 -0.72 -4.31 -1.98
N LEU A 161 -1.29 -5.30 -2.67
CA LEU A 161 -0.61 -6.04 -3.74
C LEU A 161 0.02 -5.12 -4.79
N ALA A 162 -0.68 -4.03 -5.16
CA ALA A 162 -0.18 -3.04 -6.09
C ALA A 162 1.23 -2.52 -5.77
N PHE A 163 1.53 -2.29 -4.48
CA PHE A 163 2.82 -1.75 -4.06
C PHE A 163 3.95 -2.79 -4.13
N GLY A 164 3.63 -4.08 -4.21
CA GLY A 164 4.60 -5.15 -4.52
C GLY A 164 4.88 -5.31 -6.03
N GLN A 165 4.19 -4.55 -6.89
CA GLN A 165 4.34 -4.64 -8.35
C GLN A 165 5.15 -3.49 -8.96
N ALA A 166 5.82 -2.67 -8.16
CA ALA A 166 6.62 -1.55 -8.65
C ALA A 166 7.75 -1.98 -9.62
N ASP A 167 8.32 -3.17 -9.44
CA ASP A 167 9.31 -3.76 -10.36
C ASP A 167 8.68 -4.69 -11.42
N GLY A 168 7.37 -4.90 -11.33
CA GLY A 168 6.64 -5.84 -12.17
C GLY A 168 6.27 -5.25 -13.52
N PRO A 169 6.14 -6.09 -14.55
CA PRO A 169 5.71 -5.64 -15.87
C PRO A 169 4.31 -5.02 -15.82
N LEU A 170 3.48 -5.40 -14.84
CA LEU A 170 2.11 -4.94 -14.67
C LEU A 170 2.00 -3.47 -14.26
N LEU A 171 3.08 -2.81 -13.82
CA LEU A 171 3.06 -1.44 -13.32
C LEU A 171 2.31 -0.44 -14.22
N PRO A 172 2.45 -0.44 -15.57
CA PRO A 172 1.71 0.48 -16.44
C PRO A 172 0.19 0.44 -16.28
N LEU A 173 -0.39 -0.67 -15.77
CA LEU A 173 -1.82 -0.77 -15.49
C LEU A 173 -2.32 0.23 -14.44
N ALA A 174 -1.43 0.71 -13.57
CA ALA A 174 -1.77 1.72 -12.57
C ALA A 174 -2.30 3.01 -13.23
N SER A 175 -1.81 3.38 -14.42
CA SER A 175 -2.30 4.55 -15.16
C SER A 175 -3.76 4.41 -15.64
N ILE A 176 -4.24 3.18 -15.87
CA ILE A 176 -5.61 2.93 -16.35
C ILE A 176 -6.57 2.78 -15.17
N ALA A 177 -6.22 1.94 -14.20
CA ALA A 177 -7.15 1.43 -13.21
C ALA A 177 -6.71 1.69 -11.75
N GLY A 178 -5.65 2.48 -11.58
CA GLY A 178 -5.08 2.84 -10.29
C GLY A 178 -4.45 1.68 -9.55
N ALA A 179 -4.01 1.94 -8.32
CA ALA A 179 -3.54 0.89 -7.41
C ALA A 179 -4.59 -0.23 -7.20
N PRO A 180 -5.90 0.03 -7.02
CA PRO A 180 -6.90 -1.04 -6.88
C PRO A 180 -6.95 -1.97 -8.10
N GLY A 181 -6.86 -1.42 -9.32
CA GLY A 181 -6.85 -2.20 -10.55
C GLY A 181 -5.58 -3.03 -10.73
N LEU A 182 -4.43 -2.51 -10.32
CA LEU A 182 -3.17 -3.27 -10.31
C LEU A 182 -3.22 -4.45 -9.32
N SER A 183 -3.77 -4.23 -8.12
CA SER A 183 -4.07 -5.32 -7.17
C SER A 183 -5.03 -6.34 -7.77
N PHE A 184 -6.10 -5.89 -8.43
CA PHE A 184 -7.10 -6.76 -9.06
C PHE A 184 -6.47 -7.70 -10.10
N VAL A 185 -5.70 -7.15 -11.05
CA VAL A 185 -5.09 -7.95 -12.13
C VAL A 185 -4.07 -8.94 -11.56
N THR A 186 -3.27 -8.52 -10.58
CA THR A 186 -2.31 -9.39 -9.89
C THR A 186 -3.02 -10.57 -9.20
N ALA A 187 -4.10 -10.28 -8.47
CA ALA A 187 -4.91 -11.32 -7.83
C ALA A 187 -5.60 -12.22 -8.86
N LEU A 188 -6.11 -11.65 -9.96
CA LEU A 188 -6.78 -12.38 -11.04
C LEU A 188 -5.83 -13.37 -11.72
N ILE A 189 -4.57 -13.01 -11.97
CA ILE A 189 -3.57 -13.95 -12.47
C ILE A 189 -3.43 -15.14 -11.51
N GLY A 190 -3.32 -14.87 -10.21
CA GLY A 190 -3.24 -15.92 -9.19
C GLY A 190 -4.48 -16.83 -9.14
N THR A 191 -5.68 -16.25 -9.19
CA THR A 191 -6.92 -17.04 -9.15
C THR A 191 -7.13 -17.86 -10.43
N LEU A 192 -6.70 -17.35 -11.59
CA LEU A 192 -6.70 -18.10 -12.85
C LEU A 192 -5.69 -19.25 -12.83
N ILE A 193 -4.50 -19.05 -12.24
CA ILE A 193 -3.53 -20.13 -12.02
C ILE A 193 -4.16 -21.22 -11.15
N ALA A 194 -4.76 -20.88 -10.00
CA ALA A 194 -5.44 -21.84 -9.14
C ALA A 194 -6.55 -22.60 -9.87
N TRP A 195 -7.35 -21.90 -10.66
CA TRP A 195 -8.44 -22.51 -11.41
C TRP A 195 -7.93 -23.47 -12.49
N SER A 196 -6.84 -23.12 -13.18
CA SER A 196 -6.19 -23.99 -14.15
C SER A 196 -5.62 -25.27 -13.53
N LEU A 197 -5.27 -25.27 -12.24
CA LEU A 197 -4.81 -26.48 -11.55
C LEU A 197 -5.97 -27.39 -11.11
N ALA A 198 -7.16 -26.84 -10.87
CA ALA A 198 -8.31 -27.57 -10.34
C ALA A 198 -9.21 -28.24 -11.40
N GLY A 199 -9.23 -27.76 -12.65
CA GLY A 199 -10.13 -28.28 -13.71
C GLY A 199 -9.64 -29.54 -14.45
N PRO A 200 -10.48 -30.25 -15.20
CA PRO A 200 -10.05 -31.29 -16.16
C PRO A 200 -9.27 -30.68 -17.34
N LEU A 201 -8.33 -31.43 -17.93
CA LEU A 201 -7.32 -30.94 -18.89
C LEU A 201 -7.87 -30.04 -20.02
N ASN A 202 -9.01 -30.39 -20.59
CA ASN A 202 -9.68 -29.62 -21.65
C ASN A 202 -10.21 -28.25 -21.17
N VAL A 203 -10.74 -28.17 -19.95
CA VAL A 203 -11.19 -26.92 -19.32
C VAL A 203 -9.99 -26.06 -18.91
N ARG A 204 -8.87 -26.69 -18.50
CA ARG A 204 -7.62 -25.99 -18.17
C ARG A 204 -7.09 -25.16 -19.35
N TRP A 205 -7.03 -25.76 -20.54
CA TRP A 205 -6.51 -25.07 -21.73
C TRP A 205 -7.41 -23.91 -22.19
N GLN A 206 -8.73 -24.08 -22.14
CA GLN A 206 -9.67 -23.01 -22.48
C GLN A 206 -9.65 -21.86 -21.46
N ALA A 207 -9.50 -22.18 -20.17
CA ALA A 207 -9.34 -21.21 -19.09
C ALA A 207 -8.07 -20.38 -19.24
N LEU A 208 -6.94 -21.06 -19.48
CA LEU A 208 -5.64 -20.42 -19.69
C LEU A 208 -5.62 -19.58 -20.97
N ALA A 209 -6.20 -20.08 -22.07
CA ALA A 209 -6.26 -19.35 -23.33
C ALA A 209 -7.14 -18.09 -23.23
N LYS A 210 -8.35 -18.19 -22.67
CA LYS A 210 -9.25 -17.03 -22.53
C LYS A 210 -8.77 -16.04 -21.48
N GLY A 211 -8.35 -16.53 -20.31
CA GLY A 211 -7.79 -15.69 -19.24
C GLY A 211 -6.49 -15.02 -19.66
N GLY A 212 -5.59 -15.77 -20.29
CA GLY A 212 -4.35 -15.26 -20.86
C GLY A 212 -4.60 -14.21 -21.95
N ALA A 213 -5.54 -14.44 -22.87
CA ALA A 213 -5.91 -13.46 -23.88
C ALA A 213 -6.47 -12.16 -23.26
N CYS A 214 -7.33 -12.26 -22.24
CA CYS A 214 -7.83 -11.07 -21.52
C CYS A 214 -6.69 -10.31 -20.82
N ILE A 215 -5.78 -11.01 -20.14
CA ILE A 215 -4.63 -10.38 -19.47
C ILE A 215 -3.71 -9.71 -20.49
N VAL A 216 -3.42 -10.38 -21.61
CA VAL A 216 -2.60 -9.81 -22.69
C VAL A 216 -3.28 -8.59 -23.30
N LEU A 217 -4.59 -8.62 -23.53
CA LEU A 217 -5.33 -7.46 -24.04
C LEU A 217 -5.31 -6.29 -23.04
N ILE A 218 -5.52 -6.56 -21.76
CA ILE A 218 -5.43 -5.56 -20.69
C ILE A 218 -4.01 -4.96 -20.64
N PHE A 219 -3.00 -5.80 -20.72
CA PHE A 219 -1.60 -5.41 -20.70
C PHE A 219 -1.21 -4.57 -21.93
N VAL A 220 -1.56 -5.03 -23.14
CA VAL A 220 -1.32 -4.29 -24.38
C VAL A 220 -2.07 -2.97 -24.35
N SER A 221 -3.32 -2.94 -23.88
CA SER A 221 -4.07 -1.70 -23.67
C SER A 221 -3.35 -0.76 -22.71
N ALA A 222 -2.74 -1.27 -21.63
CA ALA A 222 -1.94 -0.49 -20.68
C ALA A 222 -0.67 0.08 -21.29
N LEU A 223 0.02 -0.68 -22.14
CA LEU A 223 1.20 -0.15 -22.83
C LEU A 223 0.83 0.96 -23.83
N VAL A 224 -0.27 0.77 -24.56
CA VAL A 224 -0.74 1.70 -25.61
C VAL A 224 -1.39 2.96 -25.02
N THR A 225 -2.20 2.83 -23.96
CA THR A 225 -2.97 3.96 -23.39
C THR A 225 -2.36 4.53 -22.10
N GLY A 226 -1.46 3.78 -21.45
CA GLY A 226 -0.84 4.14 -20.17
C GLY A 226 0.57 4.72 -20.29
N SER A 227 1.15 4.74 -21.50
CA SER A 227 2.33 5.55 -21.77
C SER A 227 1.93 7.02 -21.76
N PRO A 228 2.73 7.95 -21.17
CA PRO A 228 2.45 9.39 -21.22
C PRO A 228 2.46 9.85 -22.70
N GLY A 229 1.30 9.79 -23.36
CA GLY A 229 1.21 9.88 -24.81
C GLY A 229 1.43 11.29 -25.37
N ALA A 230 1.31 12.31 -24.52
CA ALA A 230 1.61 13.70 -24.87
C ALA A 230 3.04 14.08 -24.42
N ALA A 231 3.68 14.99 -25.17
CA ALA A 231 4.88 15.69 -24.70
C ALA A 231 4.59 16.40 -23.36
N PRO A 232 5.58 16.57 -22.47
CA PRO A 232 5.38 17.37 -21.26
C PRO A 232 5.01 18.82 -21.63
N ASP A 233 4.22 19.46 -20.77
CA ASP A 233 3.82 20.86 -20.95
C ASP A 233 5.04 21.79 -20.80
N GLU A 234 5.93 21.44 -19.87
CA GLU A 234 7.18 22.13 -19.60
C GLU A 234 8.21 21.15 -19.02
N VAL A 235 9.50 21.42 -19.23
CA VAL A 235 10.59 20.74 -18.54
C VAL A 235 11.31 21.75 -17.66
N VAL A 236 11.48 21.43 -16.38
CA VAL A 236 12.13 22.31 -15.40
C VAL A 236 13.18 21.55 -14.60
N THR A 237 14.22 22.24 -14.12
CA THR A 237 15.18 21.64 -13.18
C THR A 237 14.60 21.68 -11.77
N ALA A 238 14.57 20.52 -11.09
CA ALA A 238 14.16 20.41 -9.70
C ALA A 238 15.26 19.74 -8.87
N THR A 239 15.38 20.13 -7.60
CA THR A 239 16.30 19.50 -6.67
C THR A 239 15.59 18.97 -5.43
N VAL A 240 15.94 17.76 -5.04
CA VAL A 240 15.61 17.18 -3.73
C VAL A 240 16.83 17.27 -2.83
N VAL A 241 16.66 17.75 -1.60
CA VAL A 241 17.74 17.84 -0.60
C VAL A 241 17.50 16.85 0.52
N GLN A 242 18.52 16.06 0.84
CA GLN A 242 18.60 15.16 1.99
C GLN A 242 19.71 15.65 2.91
N GLY A 243 19.34 16.20 4.07
CA GLY A 243 20.30 16.73 5.04
C GLY A 243 20.91 15.67 5.96
N ASN A 244 20.28 14.49 6.10
CA ASN A 244 20.59 13.49 7.12
C ASN A 244 20.30 13.95 8.56
N VAL A 245 20.33 12.99 9.48
CA VAL A 245 20.24 13.24 10.93
C VAL A 245 21.61 13.05 11.60
N PRO A 246 21.94 13.83 12.64
CA PRO A 246 23.18 13.68 13.38
C PRO A 246 23.25 12.37 14.19
N ARG A 247 22.10 11.85 14.66
CA ARG A 247 21.95 10.57 15.38
C ARG A 247 20.58 9.94 15.10
N LEU A 248 20.47 8.63 15.29
CA LEU A 248 19.23 7.84 15.21
C LEU A 248 18.45 7.85 16.54
N GLY A 249 17.12 7.72 16.47
CA GLY A 249 16.24 7.50 17.63
C GLY A 249 15.11 8.52 17.75
N LEU A 250 14.13 8.25 18.64
CA LEU A 250 12.94 9.10 18.88
C LEU A 250 13.31 10.49 19.46
N ASP A 251 14.49 10.61 20.07
CA ASP A 251 15.02 11.86 20.61
C ASP A 251 15.71 12.75 19.57
N PHE A 252 15.57 12.48 18.26
CA PHE A 252 16.11 13.39 17.23
C PHE A 252 15.54 14.81 17.40
N ASN A 253 14.30 14.91 17.85
CA ASN A 253 13.60 16.14 18.23
C ASN A 253 14.25 16.90 19.40
N ALA A 254 15.20 16.33 20.14
CA ALA A 254 15.98 17.04 21.16
C ALA A 254 17.13 17.87 20.54
N GLN A 255 17.36 17.75 19.22
CA GLN A 255 18.35 18.49 18.44
C GLN A 255 17.69 19.32 17.35
N ARG A 256 16.55 19.97 17.65
CA ARG A 256 15.66 20.63 16.67
C ARG A 256 16.34 21.52 15.63
N ARG A 257 17.52 22.06 15.97
CA ARG A 257 18.35 22.88 15.07
C ARG A 257 19.25 22.08 14.14
N ALA A 258 19.78 20.94 14.56
CA ALA A 258 20.82 20.22 13.82
C ALA A 258 20.32 19.68 12.47
N VAL A 259 19.07 19.17 12.43
CA VAL A 259 18.45 18.73 11.18
C VAL A 259 18.27 19.92 10.23
N LEU A 260 17.77 21.05 10.73
CA LEU A 260 17.66 22.29 9.95
C LEU A 260 19.02 22.74 9.42
N ASP A 261 20.03 22.86 10.29
CA ASP A 261 21.38 23.27 9.93
C ASP A 261 22.01 22.35 8.86
N ASN A 262 21.75 21.03 8.93
CA ASN A 262 22.21 20.09 7.92
C ASN A 262 21.57 20.35 6.53
N HIS A 263 20.26 20.60 6.47
CA HIS A 263 19.57 20.91 5.20
C HIS A 263 20.00 22.26 4.64
N VAL A 264 20.20 23.26 5.50
CA VAL A 264 20.77 24.56 5.13
C VAL A 264 22.16 24.38 4.53
N ALA A 265 23.07 23.71 5.24
CA ALA A 265 24.44 23.51 4.79
C ALA A 265 24.50 22.74 3.46
N ARG A 266 23.65 21.71 3.30
CA ARG A 266 23.57 20.97 2.03
C ARG A 266 23.02 21.82 0.88
N THR A 267 22.10 22.73 1.17
CA THR A 267 21.55 23.67 0.18
C THR A 267 22.55 24.77 -0.19
N GLU A 268 23.32 25.28 0.76
CA GLU A 268 24.42 26.22 0.49
C GLU A 268 25.53 25.57 -0.35
N GLN A 269 25.83 24.29 -0.10
CA GLN A 269 26.75 23.52 -0.94
C GLN A 269 26.20 23.35 -2.37
N LEU A 270 24.91 23.03 -2.52
CA LEU A 270 24.25 23.00 -3.82
C LEU A 270 24.34 24.35 -4.53
N ALA A 271 24.13 25.46 -3.83
CA ALA A 271 24.27 26.81 -4.39
C ALA A 271 25.69 27.07 -4.91
N ALA A 272 26.72 26.64 -4.16
CA ALA A 272 28.11 26.72 -4.61
C ALA A 272 28.39 25.84 -5.84
N ASP A 273 27.78 24.66 -5.92
CA ASP A 273 27.87 23.77 -7.08
C ASP A 273 27.20 24.39 -8.33
N VAL A 274 26.07 25.06 -8.16
CA VAL A 274 25.38 25.81 -9.22
C VAL A 274 26.23 27.01 -9.69
N ALA A 275 26.75 27.80 -8.76
CA ALA A 275 27.61 28.96 -9.07
C ALA A 275 28.89 28.54 -9.81
N ALA A 276 29.42 27.36 -9.52
CA ALA A 276 30.57 26.79 -10.19
C ALA A 276 30.23 26.07 -11.52
N GLY A 277 28.96 26.05 -11.95
CA GLY A 277 28.51 25.39 -13.18
C GLY A 277 28.55 23.87 -13.14
N ARG A 278 28.68 23.24 -11.96
CA ARG A 278 28.67 21.78 -11.80
C ARG A 278 27.27 21.18 -11.85
N VAL A 279 26.26 21.97 -11.48
CA VAL A 279 24.86 21.57 -11.42
C VAL A 279 24.00 22.69 -12.03
N ALA A 280 22.95 22.33 -12.75
CA ALA A 280 22.00 23.31 -13.28
C ALA A 280 21.23 24.01 -12.15
N ARG A 281 20.91 25.30 -12.31
CA ARG A 281 20.15 26.05 -11.30
C ARG A 281 18.72 25.49 -11.22
N PRO A 282 18.26 25.03 -10.04
CA PRO A 282 16.89 24.53 -9.90
C PRO A 282 15.87 25.67 -9.95
N ARG A 283 14.69 25.38 -10.51
CA ARG A 283 13.50 26.24 -10.41
C ARG A 283 12.79 26.08 -9.06
N LEU A 284 12.90 24.90 -8.45
CA LEU A 284 12.32 24.53 -7.16
C LEU A 284 13.22 23.57 -6.39
N VAL A 285 13.21 23.68 -5.06
CA VAL A 285 13.93 22.79 -4.15
C VAL A 285 12.95 22.17 -3.16
N ILE A 286 13.02 20.85 -2.94
CA ILE A 286 12.18 20.13 -1.99
C ILE A 286 13.01 19.66 -0.80
N TRP A 287 12.58 20.00 0.40
CA TRP A 287 13.12 19.48 1.65
C TRP A 287 12.19 18.43 2.27
N PRO A 288 12.72 17.55 3.14
CA PRO A 288 11.95 16.50 3.79
C PRO A 288 10.93 17.01 4.80
N GLU A 289 10.03 16.12 5.22
CA GLU A 289 9.18 16.32 6.40
C GLU A 289 10.06 16.54 7.63
N ASN A 290 9.66 17.47 8.51
CA ASN A 290 10.42 17.80 9.71
C ASN A 290 11.88 18.22 9.44
N ALA A 291 12.17 18.80 8.26
CA ALA A 291 13.47 19.42 7.99
C ALA A 291 13.75 20.59 8.95
N SER A 292 12.69 21.25 9.45
CA SER A 292 12.74 22.13 10.61
C SER A 292 11.76 21.68 11.70
N ASP A 293 12.27 21.11 12.79
CA ASP A 293 11.48 20.81 14.01
C ASP A 293 11.24 22.06 14.89
N ILE A 294 11.76 23.21 14.46
CA ILE A 294 11.50 24.51 15.08
C ILE A 294 10.55 25.27 14.16
N ASP A 295 9.45 25.75 14.72
CA ASP A 295 8.50 26.60 14.00
C ASP A 295 9.20 27.90 13.54
N PRO A 296 9.41 28.08 12.21
CA PRO A 296 10.12 29.22 11.68
C PRO A 296 9.27 30.50 11.67
N LEU A 297 7.95 30.41 11.85
CA LEU A 297 7.07 31.58 11.87
C LEU A 297 7.19 32.36 13.19
N VAL A 298 7.55 31.67 14.28
CA VAL A 298 7.72 32.26 15.61
C VAL A 298 9.17 32.31 16.06
N ASN A 299 10.06 31.51 15.47
CA ASN A 299 11.48 31.49 15.78
C ASN A 299 12.32 32.18 14.70
N ARG A 300 12.81 33.38 15.04
CA ARG A 300 13.63 34.20 14.13
C ARG A 300 14.93 33.53 13.68
N ASP A 301 15.59 32.74 14.53
CA ASP A 301 16.84 32.07 14.15
C ASP A 301 16.59 30.99 13.07
N ALA A 302 15.49 30.26 13.18
CA ALA A 302 15.06 29.30 12.16
C ALA A 302 14.66 30.00 10.86
N ALA A 303 13.90 31.11 10.93
CA ALA A 303 13.57 31.92 9.75
C ALA A 303 14.84 32.42 9.03
N GLU A 304 15.81 32.98 9.77
CA GLU A 304 17.05 33.49 9.19
C GLU A 304 17.89 32.39 8.53
N ARG A 305 17.82 31.15 9.02
CA ARG A 305 18.45 29.97 8.40
C ARG A 305 17.80 29.62 7.07
N LEU A 306 16.46 29.60 7.04
CA LEU A 306 15.70 29.34 5.81
C LEU A 306 15.90 30.45 4.78
N ASP A 307 15.88 31.71 5.20
CA ASP A 307 16.16 32.86 4.33
C ASP A 307 17.55 32.78 3.70
N ARG A 308 18.56 32.35 4.46
CA ARG A 308 19.91 32.16 3.92
C ARG A 308 19.95 31.04 2.90
N ALA A 309 19.35 29.89 3.21
CA ALA A 309 19.28 28.76 2.29
C ALA A 309 18.59 29.16 0.97
N ALA A 310 17.38 29.74 1.04
CA ALA A 310 16.61 30.15 -0.13
C ALA A 310 17.35 31.21 -0.96
N ARG A 311 17.93 32.24 -0.31
CA ARG A 311 18.71 33.27 -1.01
C ARG A 311 20.00 32.72 -1.63
N SER A 312 20.67 31.76 -0.98
CA SER A 312 21.90 31.18 -1.50
C SER A 312 21.66 30.43 -2.82
N ILE A 313 20.63 29.57 -2.87
CA ILE A 313 20.27 28.83 -4.09
C ILE A 313 19.51 29.69 -5.10
N GLY A 314 18.89 30.77 -4.64
CA GLY A 314 18.11 31.70 -5.47
C GLY A 314 16.86 31.05 -6.07
N ALA A 315 16.24 30.11 -5.36
CA ALA A 315 15.03 29.41 -5.76
C ALA A 315 14.18 29.14 -4.51
N PRO A 316 12.84 29.09 -4.61
CA PRO A 316 12.00 28.81 -3.46
C PRO A 316 12.15 27.35 -3.02
N ILE A 317 12.04 27.15 -1.71
CA ILE A 317 12.21 25.86 -1.06
C ILE A 317 10.86 25.42 -0.50
N LEU A 318 10.45 24.18 -0.78
CA LEU A 318 9.33 23.54 -0.10
C LEU A 318 9.85 22.87 1.19
N VAL A 319 9.58 23.50 2.33
CA VAL A 319 10.16 23.18 3.63
C VAL A 319 9.15 22.40 4.48
N GLY A 320 9.48 21.17 4.87
CA GLY A 320 8.74 20.46 5.91
C GLY A 320 9.10 20.98 7.31
N THR A 321 8.09 21.38 8.09
CA THR A 321 8.26 21.94 9.42
C THR A 321 7.11 21.59 10.38
N VAL A 322 7.39 21.65 11.68
CA VAL A 322 6.37 21.53 12.73
C VAL A 322 6.02 22.91 13.26
N LEU A 323 4.77 23.33 13.03
CA LEU A 323 4.25 24.60 13.55
C LEU A 323 3.56 24.39 14.91
N VAL A 324 3.59 25.45 15.71
CA VAL A 324 2.84 25.51 16.97
C VAL A 324 1.37 25.75 16.65
N GLY A 325 0.51 24.80 17.04
CA GLY A 325 -0.94 24.93 16.93
C GLY A 325 -1.58 25.54 18.17
N GLU A 326 -2.89 25.74 18.12
CA GLU A 326 -3.67 26.23 19.26
C GLU A 326 -3.72 25.21 20.41
N ALA A 327 -3.90 25.69 21.64
CA ALA A 327 -4.13 24.85 22.82
C ALA A 327 -3.09 23.73 23.03
N GLY A 328 -1.82 23.96 22.66
CA GLY A 328 -0.74 22.98 22.81
C GLY A 328 -0.79 21.83 21.79
N THR A 329 -1.44 22.05 20.64
CA THR A 329 -1.36 21.15 19.49
C THR A 329 -0.15 21.46 18.62
N SER A 330 0.17 20.54 17.71
CA SER A 330 1.21 20.72 16.69
C SER A 330 0.62 20.57 15.30
N ILE A 331 1.25 21.18 14.31
CA ILE A 331 0.81 21.11 12.91
C ILE A 331 2.00 20.61 12.10
N ASN A 332 1.82 19.51 11.37
CA ASN A 332 2.82 19.01 10.43
C ASN A 332 2.57 19.70 9.09
N SER A 333 3.43 20.67 8.76
CA SER A 333 3.25 21.57 7.62
C SER A 333 4.39 21.42 6.63
N VAL A 334 4.07 21.57 5.35
CA VAL A 334 5.03 21.67 4.26
C VAL A 334 4.78 23.00 3.56
N MET A 335 5.69 23.95 3.73
CA MET A 335 5.49 25.37 3.40
C MET A 335 6.47 25.84 2.35
N VAL A 336 6.00 26.69 1.44
CA VAL A 336 6.83 27.40 0.48
C VAL A 336 7.62 28.48 1.21
N TRP A 337 8.93 28.51 1.03
CA TRP A 337 9.83 29.57 1.49
C TRP A 337 10.49 30.24 0.29
N ASP A 338 10.02 31.45 -0.03
CA ASP A 338 10.52 32.25 -1.14
C ASP A 338 11.79 33.01 -0.77
N PRO A 339 12.81 33.11 -1.65
CA PRO A 339 14.04 33.85 -1.36
C PRO A 339 13.83 35.37 -1.16
N THR A 340 12.73 35.93 -1.63
CA THR A 340 12.40 37.36 -1.57
C THR A 340 11.32 37.62 -0.52
N ASP A 341 10.21 36.89 -0.62
CA ASP A 341 9.01 37.17 0.17
C ASP A 341 8.94 36.36 1.49
N GLY A 342 9.79 35.35 1.65
CA GLY A 342 9.81 34.46 2.82
C GLY A 342 8.66 33.44 2.81
N PRO A 343 8.03 33.13 3.95
CA PRO A 343 7.01 32.08 4.04
C PRO A 343 5.76 32.39 3.20
N GLY A 344 5.28 31.39 2.46
CA GLY A 344 4.15 31.50 1.54
C GLY A 344 3.08 30.41 1.74
N GLN A 345 2.55 29.87 0.64
CA GLN A 345 1.54 28.80 0.68
C GLN A 345 2.06 27.57 1.44
N GLN A 346 1.15 26.80 2.03
CA GLN A 346 1.50 25.59 2.75
C GLN A 346 0.45 24.49 2.62
N HIS A 347 0.93 23.25 2.67
CA HIS A 347 0.13 22.05 2.87
C HIS A 347 0.21 21.62 4.33
N ILE A 348 -0.92 21.48 4.99
CA ILE A 348 -1.01 20.86 6.31
C ILE A 348 -1.41 19.41 6.13
N LYS A 349 -0.61 18.49 6.70
CA LYS A 349 -0.82 17.04 6.60
C LYS A 349 -2.26 16.66 6.99
N ARG A 350 -2.96 15.97 6.10
CA ARG A 350 -4.38 15.60 6.17
C ARG A 350 -4.55 14.23 6.80
N GLN A 351 -3.70 13.27 6.43
CA GLN A 351 -3.73 11.92 7.00
C GLN A 351 -2.62 11.73 8.01
N LEU A 352 -2.98 11.90 9.28
CA LEU A 352 -2.09 11.68 10.42
C LEU A 352 -1.87 10.19 10.66
N VAL A 353 -0.69 9.84 11.14
CA VAL A 353 -0.30 8.50 11.56
C VAL A 353 -0.91 8.20 12.95
N PRO A 354 -1.84 7.23 13.05
CA PRO A 354 -2.40 6.82 14.34
C PRO A 354 -1.31 6.28 15.27
N PHE A 355 -1.43 6.58 16.57
CA PHE A 355 -0.49 6.21 17.63
C PHE A 355 0.90 6.88 17.57
N GLY A 356 1.23 7.57 16.47
CA GLY A 356 2.45 8.36 16.32
C GLY A 356 2.19 9.87 16.42
N GLU A 357 1.35 10.40 15.54
CA GLU A 357 1.03 11.84 15.46
C GLU A 357 -0.20 12.22 16.29
N TYR A 358 -1.08 11.27 16.56
CA TYR A 358 -2.18 11.42 17.49
C TYR A 358 -2.48 10.07 18.15
N LEU A 359 -3.19 10.08 19.29
CA LEU A 359 -3.53 8.86 20.02
C LEU A 359 -5.03 8.54 19.94
N PRO A 360 -5.46 7.62 19.05
CA PRO A 360 -6.81 7.08 19.10
C PRO A 360 -7.07 6.36 20.43
N LEU A 361 -8.32 6.40 20.90
CA LEU A 361 -8.75 5.67 22.10
C LEU A 361 -7.84 5.89 23.32
N ARG A 362 -7.37 7.15 23.53
CA ARG A 362 -6.35 7.54 24.51
C ARG A 362 -6.54 6.92 25.90
N SER A 363 -7.77 6.85 26.40
CA SER A 363 -8.08 6.24 27.70
C SER A 363 -7.74 4.75 27.78
N ILE A 364 -8.02 3.99 26.71
CA ILE A 364 -7.75 2.55 26.63
C ILE A 364 -6.24 2.31 26.47
N VAL A 365 -5.58 3.07 25.58
CA VAL A 365 -4.16 2.86 25.29
C VAL A 365 -3.28 3.22 26.50
N ARG A 366 -3.62 4.30 27.22
CA ARG A 366 -2.95 4.66 28.48
C ARG A 366 -3.00 3.56 29.55
N ALA A 367 -4.07 2.76 29.56
CA ALA A 367 -4.20 1.67 30.52
C ALA A 367 -3.28 0.48 30.23
N VAL A 368 -2.74 0.35 29.02
CA VAL A 368 -2.01 -0.85 28.56
C VAL A 368 -0.61 -0.56 28.01
N SER A 369 -0.23 0.69 27.78
CA SER A 369 1.07 1.07 27.23
C SER A 369 1.66 2.29 27.93
N SER A 370 2.92 2.18 28.37
CA SER A 370 3.69 3.29 28.93
C SER A 370 4.07 4.36 27.89
N TYR A 371 3.96 4.06 26.59
CA TYR A 371 4.24 4.99 25.50
C TYR A 371 3.04 5.84 25.09
N ALA A 372 1.87 5.65 25.70
CA ALA A 372 0.65 6.35 25.32
C ALA A 372 0.81 7.88 25.42
N ASP A 373 1.55 8.38 26.40
CA ASP A 373 1.78 9.81 26.59
C ASP A 373 2.90 10.38 25.70
N SER A 374 3.61 9.53 24.97
CA SER A 374 4.63 9.93 23.99
C SER A 374 4.05 10.15 22.58
N ALA A 375 2.79 9.79 22.35
CA ALA A 375 2.12 10.06 21.08
C ALA A 375 1.93 11.58 20.89
N GLY A 376 2.11 12.04 19.65
CA GLY A 376 1.93 13.44 19.29
C GLY A 376 0.51 13.96 19.55
N ASN A 377 0.36 15.27 19.46
CA ASN A 377 -0.93 15.97 19.54
C ASN A 377 -1.13 16.82 18.29
N PHE A 378 -0.98 16.19 17.12
CA PHE A 378 -1.10 16.87 15.84
C PHE A 378 -2.55 17.04 15.42
N VAL A 379 -2.82 18.13 14.69
CA VAL A 379 -4.11 18.39 14.04
C VAL A 379 -4.01 18.20 12.53
N ALA A 380 -5.04 17.59 11.95
CA ALA A 380 -5.10 17.30 10.52
C ALA A 380 -5.51 18.55 9.73
N GLY A 381 -4.92 18.72 8.55
CA GLY A 381 -5.32 19.72 7.57
C GLY A 381 -6.57 19.31 6.79
N ASN A 382 -7.15 20.27 6.06
CA ASN A 382 -8.36 20.10 5.26
C ASN A 382 -8.24 20.67 3.83
N GLY A 383 -7.02 20.98 3.38
CA GLY A 383 -6.76 21.48 2.03
C GLY A 383 -6.83 20.39 0.95
N ASN A 384 -6.67 20.79 -0.31
CA ASN A 384 -6.63 19.86 -1.46
C ASN A 384 -5.23 19.24 -1.70
N GLY A 385 -4.23 19.62 -0.89
CA GLY A 385 -2.85 19.10 -0.98
C GLY A 385 -2.00 19.72 -2.09
N VAL A 386 -2.38 20.87 -2.66
CA VAL A 386 -1.59 21.56 -3.70
C VAL A 386 -1.01 22.87 -3.17
N VAL A 387 0.25 23.13 -3.53
CA VAL A 387 0.90 24.44 -3.33
C VAL A 387 1.52 24.93 -4.64
N ASP A 388 1.52 26.24 -4.86
CA ASP A 388 2.27 26.89 -5.93
C ASP A 388 3.71 27.15 -5.49
N LEU A 389 4.66 26.54 -6.20
CA LEU A 389 6.09 26.73 -5.99
C LEU A 389 6.72 27.27 -7.27
N ASN A 390 6.82 28.59 -7.38
CA ASN A 390 7.38 29.29 -8.55
C ASN A 390 6.61 28.99 -9.86
N GLY A 391 5.28 28.98 -9.81
CA GLY A 391 4.39 28.64 -10.91
C GLY A 391 4.26 27.14 -11.18
N VAL A 392 4.94 26.28 -10.40
CA VAL A 392 4.78 24.82 -10.45
C VAL A 392 3.74 24.41 -9.42
N GLN A 393 2.64 23.81 -9.87
CA GLN A 393 1.62 23.24 -8.97
C GLN A 393 2.12 21.90 -8.41
N VAL A 394 2.45 21.85 -7.13
CA VAL A 394 3.02 20.68 -6.46
C VAL A 394 1.97 20.00 -5.59
N ALA A 395 1.64 18.74 -5.88
CA ALA A 395 0.90 17.88 -4.96
C ALA A 395 1.81 17.45 -3.82
N VAL A 396 1.47 17.75 -2.58
CA VAL A 396 2.26 17.38 -1.41
C VAL A 396 1.60 16.19 -0.72
N ALA A 397 2.29 15.05 -0.72
CA ALA A 397 1.89 13.84 -0.02
C ALA A 397 2.90 13.54 1.09
N THR A 398 2.72 14.14 2.25
CA THR A 398 3.67 14.07 3.36
C THR A 398 3.72 12.67 3.95
N CYS A 399 4.86 12.00 3.80
CA CYS A 399 5.22 10.75 4.45
C CYS A 399 4.21 9.61 4.26
N TYR A 400 3.28 9.45 5.19
CA TYR A 400 2.25 8.41 5.21
C TYR A 400 1.19 8.63 4.11
N GLU A 401 0.96 9.88 3.70
CA GLU A 401 -0.10 10.26 2.76
C GLU A 401 0.06 9.64 1.36
N VAL A 402 1.29 9.35 0.92
CA VAL A 402 1.55 8.74 -0.40
C VAL A 402 0.89 7.36 -0.56
N ALA A 403 0.62 6.67 0.54
CA ALA A 403 -0.01 5.37 0.54
C ALA A 403 -1.54 5.42 0.31
N PHE A 404 -2.16 6.61 0.36
CA PHE A 404 -3.61 6.81 0.23
C PHE A 404 -3.99 7.26 -1.18
N ASP A 405 -4.97 6.58 -1.78
CA ASP A 405 -5.35 6.80 -3.18
C ASP A 405 -6.05 8.16 -3.38
N ASP A 406 -6.96 8.50 -2.48
CA ASP A 406 -7.82 9.68 -2.53
C ASP A 406 -7.01 10.97 -2.38
N LEU A 407 -6.06 11.02 -1.43
CA LEU A 407 -5.26 12.21 -1.18
C LEU A 407 -4.46 12.66 -2.41
N VAL A 408 -3.76 11.74 -3.06
CA VAL A 408 -2.94 12.05 -4.23
C VAL A 408 -3.82 12.32 -5.46
N THR A 409 -4.90 11.54 -5.63
CA THR A 409 -5.87 11.76 -6.72
C THR A 409 -6.48 13.15 -6.64
N GLU A 410 -6.93 13.59 -5.47
CA GLU A 410 -7.51 14.92 -5.25
C GLU A 410 -6.51 16.03 -5.60
N SER A 411 -5.27 15.93 -5.15
CA SER A 411 -4.25 16.95 -5.44
C SER A 411 -3.92 17.04 -6.93
N VAL A 412 -3.87 15.92 -7.64
CA VAL A 412 -3.64 15.91 -9.10
C VAL A 412 -4.86 16.43 -9.86
N GLN A 413 -6.08 16.08 -9.44
CA GLN A 413 -7.31 16.64 -10.00
C GLN A 413 -7.44 18.15 -9.74
N ALA A 414 -6.88 18.66 -8.64
CA ALA A 414 -6.81 20.07 -8.32
C ALA A 414 -5.76 20.85 -9.14
N GLY A 415 -5.05 20.19 -10.06
CA GLY A 415 -4.15 20.85 -11.02
C GLY A 415 -2.66 20.61 -10.77
N ALA A 416 -2.28 19.71 -9.84
CA ALA A 416 -0.87 19.42 -9.61
C ALA A 416 -0.17 18.80 -10.84
N THR A 417 1.02 19.32 -11.12
CA THR A 417 1.86 18.97 -12.27
C THR A 417 3.07 18.11 -11.90
N VAL A 418 3.36 18.01 -10.60
CA VAL A 418 4.39 17.15 -9.99
C VAL A 418 3.90 16.72 -8.60
N ILE A 419 4.40 15.61 -8.08
CA ILE A 419 4.13 15.13 -6.73
C ILE A 419 5.42 15.23 -5.90
N ALA A 420 5.36 15.88 -4.74
CA ALA A 420 6.40 15.87 -3.73
C ALA A 420 6.00 14.95 -2.57
N VAL A 421 6.94 14.12 -2.11
CA VAL A 421 6.80 13.24 -0.95
C VAL A 421 7.87 13.61 0.10
N PRO A 422 7.68 14.69 0.87
CA PRO A 422 8.52 14.97 2.03
C PRO A 422 8.29 13.90 3.09
N THR A 423 9.35 13.29 3.62
CA THR A 423 9.23 12.17 4.55
C THR A 423 10.36 12.10 5.57
N ASN A 424 10.01 11.86 6.84
CA ASN A 424 10.98 11.68 7.91
C ASN A 424 11.15 10.20 8.25
N ASN A 425 12.04 9.51 7.53
CA ASN A 425 12.31 8.10 7.79
C ASN A 425 13.22 7.84 9.01
N ALA A 426 13.75 8.88 9.67
CA ALA A 426 14.65 8.71 10.82
C ALA A 426 13.98 7.98 12.00
N THR A 427 12.66 8.16 12.14
CA THR A 427 11.79 7.49 13.12
C THR A 427 11.69 5.97 12.91
N PHE A 428 12.25 5.42 11.83
CA PHE A 428 12.17 4.00 11.51
C PHE A 428 13.54 3.35 11.27
N GLY A 429 14.63 4.08 11.47
CA GLY A 429 15.99 3.54 11.43
C GLY A 429 16.38 2.90 10.09
N ARG A 430 17.37 2.00 10.13
CA ARG A 430 17.85 1.23 8.98
C ARG A 430 16.92 0.03 8.71
N THR A 431 15.67 0.31 8.32
CA THR A 431 14.65 -0.72 8.05
C THR A 431 14.10 -0.66 6.63
N GLU A 432 13.27 -1.63 6.26
CA GLU A 432 12.72 -1.76 4.91
C GLU A 432 11.63 -0.73 4.56
N MET A 433 11.15 0.04 5.55
CA MET A 433 10.05 1.00 5.38
C MET A 433 10.29 1.98 4.23
N THR A 434 11.51 2.52 4.12
CA THR A 434 11.84 3.50 3.07
C THR A 434 11.75 2.91 1.66
N PHE A 435 12.11 1.63 1.47
CA PHE A 435 11.99 0.96 0.18
C PHE A 435 10.53 0.61 -0.15
N GLN A 436 9.73 0.30 0.87
CA GLN A 436 8.29 0.10 0.72
C GLN A 436 7.60 1.42 0.29
N GLN A 437 7.96 2.56 0.89
CA GLN A 437 7.47 3.90 0.50
C GLN A 437 7.95 4.32 -0.90
N LEU A 438 9.20 4.01 -1.26
CA LEU A 438 9.72 4.21 -2.62
C LEU A 438 8.88 3.49 -3.66
N ALA A 439 8.52 2.23 -3.42
CA ALA A 439 7.67 1.46 -4.33
C ALA A 439 6.24 2.01 -4.43
N MET A 440 5.65 2.46 -3.31
CA MET A 440 4.36 3.17 -3.33
C MET A 440 4.44 4.41 -4.24
N SER A 441 5.51 5.20 -4.08
CA SER A 441 5.74 6.41 -4.86
C SER A 441 5.90 6.12 -6.35
N ARG A 442 6.55 5.01 -6.73
CA ARG A 442 6.62 4.55 -8.13
C ARG A 442 5.26 4.21 -8.70
N VAL A 443 4.40 3.55 -7.93
CA VAL A 443 3.02 3.29 -8.33
C VAL A 443 2.25 4.60 -8.51
N ARG A 444 2.40 5.58 -7.60
CA ARG A 444 1.76 6.91 -7.75
C ARG A 444 2.24 7.68 -8.97
N ALA A 445 3.52 7.59 -9.29
CA ALA A 445 4.09 8.25 -10.47
C ALA A 445 3.37 7.79 -11.75
N VAL A 446 3.16 6.48 -11.90
CA VAL A 446 2.49 5.87 -13.06
C VAL A 446 0.98 6.08 -13.01
N GLU A 447 0.37 5.92 -11.84
CA GLU A 447 -1.06 6.10 -11.64
C GLU A 447 -1.52 7.49 -12.05
N HIS A 448 -0.74 8.52 -11.72
CA HIS A 448 -1.08 9.91 -12.00
C HIS A 448 -0.38 10.48 -13.23
N GLY A 449 0.57 9.76 -13.82
CA GLY A 449 1.39 10.28 -14.92
C GLY A 449 2.14 11.54 -14.50
N ARG A 450 2.78 11.52 -13.33
CA ARG A 450 3.51 12.66 -12.75
C ARG A 450 4.91 12.24 -12.34
N THR A 451 5.86 13.17 -12.45
CA THR A 451 7.13 13.00 -11.73
C THR A 451 6.86 13.02 -10.22
N VAL A 452 7.52 12.12 -9.49
CA VAL A 452 7.48 12.08 -8.02
C VAL A 452 8.86 12.42 -7.47
N LEU A 453 8.92 13.39 -6.56
CA LEU A 453 10.11 13.87 -5.86
C LEU A 453 10.03 13.42 -4.40
N ILE A 454 10.79 12.39 -4.02
CA ILE A 454 10.84 11.92 -2.63
C ILE A 454 11.98 12.63 -1.92
N ALA A 455 11.65 13.50 -0.95
CA ALA A 455 12.62 14.15 -0.08
C ALA A 455 12.62 13.45 1.27
N ALA A 456 13.60 12.58 1.50
CA ALA A 456 13.75 11.85 2.75
C ALA A 456 14.79 12.49 3.66
N THR A 457 14.52 12.58 4.97
CA THR A 457 15.49 13.11 5.94
C THR A 457 16.73 12.22 6.02
N SER A 458 16.54 10.90 6.12
CA SER A 458 17.62 9.90 6.23
C SER A 458 17.32 8.57 5.53
N GLY A 459 16.16 8.46 4.88
CA GLY A 459 15.81 7.32 4.03
C GLY A 459 16.35 7.48 2.61
N VAL A 460 15.71 6.79 1.66
CA VAL A 460 15.98 6.96 0.23
C VAL A 460 15.22 8.19 -0.27
N SER A 461 15.96 9.21 -0.68
CA SER A 461 15.46 10.27 -1.55
C SER A 461 15.55 9.83 -3.00
N ALA A 462 14.61 10.24 -3.84
CA ALA A 462 14.58 9.81 -5.24
C ALA A 462 13.83 10.79 -6.15
N ILE A 463 14.16 10.74 -7.44
CA ILE A 463 13.43 11.38 -8.53
C ILE A 463 12.88 10.27 -9.43
N ILE A 464 11.55 10.18 -9.52
CA ILE A 464 10.84 9.12 -10.23
C ILE A 464 10.08 9.73 -11.42
N THR A 465 10.24 9.15 -12.60
CA THR A 465 9.55 9.60 -13.82
C THR A 465 8.06 9.23 -13.80
N PRO A 466 7.24 9.83 -14.68
CA PRO A 466 5.85 9.40 -14.90
C PRO A 466 5.68 7.92 -15.32
N THR A 467 6.75 7.24 -15.75
CA THR A 467 6.73 5.81 -16.09
C THR A 467 7.12 4.91 -14.91
N GLY A 468 7.40 5.49 -13.74
CA GLY A 468 7.81 4.75 -12.53
C GLY A 468 9.29 4.37 -12.51
N GLU A 469 10.09 4.89 -13.45
CA GLU A 469 11.55 4.73 -13.47
C GLU A 469 12.19 5.64 -12.43
N VAL A 470 13.14 5.10 -11.66
CA VAL A 470 13.93 5.87 -10.69
C VAL A 470 15.17 6.41 -11.41
N ARG A 471 15.19 7.71 -11.75
CA ARG A 471 16.35 8.32 -12.46
C ARG A 471 17.53 8.57 -11.53
N GLN A 472 17.23 9.03 -10.32
CA GLN A 472 18.21 9.28 -9.28
C GLN A 472 17.69 8.78 -7.95
N GLN A 473 18.59 8.25 -7.12
CA GLN A 473 18.30 7.85 -5.75
C GLN A 473 19.53 8.07 -4.86
N SER A 474 19.30 8.43 -3.60
CA SER A 474 20.35 8.54 -2.59
C SER A 474 20.56 7.22 -1.84
N GLU A 475 21.69 7.12 -1.15
CA GLU A 475 21.87 6.13 -0.09
C GLU A 475 21.16 6.59 1.19
N ILE A 476 20.69 5.62 1.98
CA ILE A 476 20.13 5.89 3.32
C ILE A 476 21.23 6.42 4.25
N PHE A 477 20.87 7.33 5.15
CA PHE A 477 21.75 7.93 6.16
C PHE A 477 22.97 8.65 5.60
N THR A 478 22.82 9.28 4.44
CA THR A 478 23.83 10.16 3.82
C THR A 478 23.27 11.57 3.65
N ALA A 479 24.13 12.58 3.48
CA ALA A 479 23.70 13.91 3.06
C ALA A 479 23.93 14.06 1.55
N GLN A 480 22.88 14.39 0.79
CA GLN A 480 22.94 14.44 -0.67
C GLN A 480 21.94 15.47 -1.24
N ALA A 481 22.20 15.97 -2.45
CA ALA A 481 21.21 16.69 -3.24
C ALA A 481 21.07 15.98 -4.60
N LEU A 482 19.84 15.68 -5.01
CA LEU A 482 19.52 15.04 -6.29
C LEU A 482 18.92 16.10 -7.20
N THR A 483 19.55 16.41 -8.33
CA THR A 483 19.08 17.44 -9.26
C THR A 483 18.88 16.85 -10.64
N ASP A 484 17.70 17.02 -11.20
CA ASP A 484 17.35 16.53 -12.53
C ASP A 484 16.38 17.46 -13.24
N GLU A 485 16.29 17.29 -14.55
CA GLU A 485 15.20 17.83 -15.36
C GLU A 485 13.96 16.96 -15.19
N ILE A 486 12.84 17.60 -14.89
CA ILE A 486 11.56 16.95 -14.64
C ILE A 486 10.49 17.46 -15.59
N ALA A 487 9.62 16.55 -16.01
CA ALA A 487 8.48 16.83 -16.86
C ALA A 487 7.30 17.32 -16.02
N LEU A 488 6.83 18.53 -16.28
CA LEU A 488 5.56 19.04 -15.77
C LEU A 488 4.44 18.62 -16.72
N ARG A 489 3.36 18.09 -16.15
CA ARG A 489 2.23 17.53 -16.91
C ARG A 489 0.90 17.90 -16.28
N SER A 490 -0.05 18.34 -17.09
CA SER A 490 -1.42 18.66 -16.66
C SER A 490 -2.45 17.61 -17.09
N ASP A 491 -2.10 16.72 -18.02
CA ASP A 491 -2.99 15.67 -18.50
C ASP A 491 -3.34 14.65 -17.40
N LEU A 492 -4.61 14.24 -17.32
CA LEU A 492 -5.08 13.26 -16.34
C LEU A 492 -5.16 11.87 -16.97
N THR A 493 -4.54 10.89 -16.32
CA THR A 493 -4.67 9.46 -16.65
C THR A 493 -6.11 8.97 -16.45
N PRO A 494 -6.55 7.88 -17.11
CA PRO A 494 -7.87 7.29 -16.84
C PRO A 494 -8.09 6.95 -15.37
N ALA A 495 -7.06 6.41 -14.69
CA ALA A 495 -7.12 6.12 -13.25
C ALA A 495 -7.44 7.37 -12.44
N THR A 496 -6.73 8.47 -12.70
CA THR A 496 -6.94 9.74 -11.99
C THR A 496 -8.32 10.32 -12.28
N ARG A 497 -8.84 10.20 -13.51
CA ARG A 497 -10.19 10.69 -13.87
C ARG A 497 -11.30 9.91 -13.18
N LEU A 498 -11.15 8.59 -13.10
CA LEU A 498 -12.17 7.70 -12.52
C LEU A 498 -12.12 7.68 -10.99
N GLY A 499 -10.95 7.93 -10.39
CA GLY A 499 -10.74 7.90 -8.95
C GLY A 499 -11.21 6.58 -8.34
N ALA A 500 -11.90 6.64 -7.20
CA ALA A 500 -12.34 5.46 -6.45
C ALA A 500 -13.55 4.73 -7.07
N VAL A 501 -14.19 5.26 -8.13
CA VAL A 501 -15.45 4.72 -8.66
C VAL A 501 -15.36 3.24 -9.06
N PRO A 502 -14.33 2.78 -9.81
CA PRO A 502 -14.21 1.38 -10.20
C PRO A 502 -14.02 0.44 -8.99
N GLU A 503 -13.25 0.86 -7.99
CA GLU A 503 -13.03 0.09 -6.76
C GLU A 503 -14.34 -0.07 -5.97
N ILE A 504 -15.09 1.02 -5.79
CA ILE A 504 -16.38 1.02 -5.07
C ILE A 504 -17.39 0.13 -5.80
N ALA A 505 -17.51 0.26 -7.12
CA ALA A 505 -18.43 -0.56 -7.92
C ALA A 505 -18.09 -2.07 -7.79
N LEU A 506 -16.80 -2.42 -7.89
CA LEU A 506 -16.33 -3.80 -7.71
C LEU A 506 -16.66 -4.33 -6.32
N ALA A 507 -16.39 -3.55 -5.27
CA ALA A 507 -16.68 -3.93 -3.89
C ALA A 507 -18.18 -4.17 -3.66
N VAL A 508 -19.05 -3.28 -4.16
CA VAL A 508 -20.51 -3.44 -4.06
C VAL A 508 -20.98 -4.72 -4.75
N ILE A 509 -20.47 -5.02 -5.94
CA ILE A 509 -20.83 -6.24 -6.68
C ILE A 509 -20.39 -7.48 -5.92
N VAL A 510 -19.14 -7.53 -5.44
CA VAL A 510 -18.60 -8.67 -4.69
C VAL A 510 -19.38 -8.92 -3.40
N LEU A 511 -19.67 -7.85 -2.64
CA LEU A 511 -20.46 -7.96 -1.41
C LEU A 511 -21.88 -8.43 -1.69
N SER A 512 -22.50 -7.98 -2.78
CA SER A 512 -23.84 -8.40 -3.20
C SER A 512 -23.86 -9.88 -3.58
N LEU A 513 -22.88 -10.35 -4.36
CA LEU A 513 -22.72 -11.76 -4.72
C LEU A 513 -22.47 -12.64 -3.49
N ALA A 514 -21.60 -12.19 -2.58
CA ALA A 514 -21.35 -12.87 -1.32
C ALA A 514 -22.65 -12.98 -0.50
N ALA A 515 -23.41 -11.89 -0.33
CA ALA A 515 -24.68 -11.90 0.39
C ALA A 515 -25.73 -12.83 -0.25
N ALA A 516 -25.85 -12.84 -1.58
CA ALA A 516 -26.74 -13.75 -2.30
C ALA A 516 -26.38 -15.22 -2.08
N SER A 517 -25.08 -15.56 -2.12
CA SER A 517 -24.59 -16.92 -1.87
C SER A 517 -24.89 -17.42 -0.46
N LEU A 518 -24.91 -16.52 0.53
CA LEU A 518 -25.24 -16.83 1.92
C LEU A 518 -26.73 -17.07 2.12
N ARG A 519 -27.58 -16.30 1.43
CA ARG A 519 -29.05 -16.47 1.46
C ARG A 519 -29.49 -17.77 0.79
N GLY A 520 -28.88 -18.15 -0.33
CA GLY A 520 -29.16 -19.42 -1.02
C GLY A 520 -28.75 -20.68 -0.24
N ARG A 521 -27.96 -20.54 0.83
CA ARG A 521 -27.57 -21.63 1.74
C ARG A 521 -28.47 -21.75 2.97
N VAL A 522 -29.42 -20.84 3.18
CA VAL A 522 -30.45 -20.98 4.22
C VAL A 522 -31.49 -21.98 3.69
N PRO A 523 -31.64 -23.17 4.30
CA PRO A 523 -32.73 -24.05 3.90
C PRO A 523 -34.04 -23.35 4.21
N LEU A 524 -34.92 -23.21 3.22
CA LEU A 524 -36.31 -22.81 3.39
C LEU A 524 -37.04 -23.89 4.22
N LEU A 525 -36.81 -23.88 5.53
CA LEU A 525 -37.56 -24.66 6.51
C LEU A 525 -38.92 -23.98 6.75
N SER A 526 -39.81 -23.97 5.75
CA SER A 526 -41.22 -23.60 5.97
C SER A 526 -42.21 -23.96 4.86
N ARG A 527 -41.96 -24.97 4.01
CA ARG A 527 -42.95 -25.34 2.98
C ARG A 527 -43.28 -26.82 2.80
N GLN A 528 -43.14 -27.63 3.86
CA GLN A 528 -43.51 -29.05 3.79
C GLN A 528 -44.15 -29.59 5.09
N LYS A 529 -45.07 -28.83 5.71
CA LYS A 529 -45.82 -29.34 6.88
C LYS A 529 -47.32 -29.06 6.93
N ASN A 530 -47.96 -28.71 5.81
CA ASN A 530 -49.41 -28.47 5.73
C ASN A 530 -50.12 -29.26 4.61
N GLU A 531 -49.74 -30.52 4.34
CA GLU A 531 -50.52 -31.39 3.43
C GLU A 531 -50.78 -32.82 3.93
N THR A 532 -50.56 -33.10 5.23
CA THR A 532 -50.99 -34.38 5.82
C THR A 532 -51.80 -34.14 7.08
N MET A 533 -52.99 -33.57 6.92
CA MET A 533 -54.07 -33.69 7.90
C MET A 533 -55.40 -33.54 7.19
N ASN A 534 -55.83 -34.61 6.51
CA ASN A 534 -57.22 -34.93 6.17
C ASN A 534 -57.26 -36.31 5.52
N TYR A 535 -57.27 -37.35 6.36
CA TYR A 535 -57.84 -38.66 6.03
C TYR A 535 -58.07 -39.42 7.34
N TYR A 536 -59.12 -39.03 8.06
CA TYR A 536 -59.92 -39.85 8.97
C TYR A 536 -61.19 -39.04 9.29
N ASP A 537 -62.18 -39.19 8.40
CA ASP A 537 -63.62 -39.21 8.71
C ASP A 537 -64.31 -39.99 7.58
#